data_AF-A0A4Y2MWV1-F1
#
_entry.id   AF-A0A4Y2MWV1-F1
#
_cell.length_a   1.000
_cell.length_b   1.000
_cell.length_c   1.000
_cell.angle_alpha   90.00
_cell.angle_beta   90.00
_cell.angle_gamma   90.00
#
_symmetry.space_group_name_H-M   'P 1'
#
loop_
_entity.id
_entity.type
_entity.pdbx_description
1 polymer ?
#
loop_
_entity_poly.entity_id
_entity_poly.type
_entity_poly.pdbx_seq_one_letter_code
_entity_poly.pdbx_strand_id
1 'polypeptide(L)'
;MIEPLTGEEALQFSSKRVSHTTRPPHGLIDTAELNRIFCSDSQVICFGDFNAKHSSWNIGRSNRNGPIIYDWVNRNNFSIIAPLQPTYFCDSYNLNATLYFAVVKNISAAEATAINALPSDHNPVWYEFVLSNVLPIPLRSLTTTNRNRFQEIISRTIPGNPSINNIRDIEEAIAKFECGINTAINLSSKTRSITQLTTNSHHSSLINLPAGTISGRDGNIPDTLLLKLNPIN
;
A
#
# COMPACT_ATOMS: atom_id res chain seq x y z
N MET A 1 -7.68 13.66 21.68
CA MET A 1 -7.55 12.19 21.59
C MET A 1 -7.43 11.90 20.10
N ILE A 2 -6.22 11.70 19.62
CA ILE A 2 -5.91 11.58 18.19
C ILE A 2 -5.62 10.11 17.95
N GLU A 3 -6.49 9.44 17.19
CA GLU A 3 -6.22 8.08 16.74
C GLU A 3 -5.14 8.09 15.65
N PRO A 4 -4.23 7.10 15.62
CA PRO A 4 -3.25 6.99 14.56
C PRO A 4 -3.89 6.39 13.30
N LEU A 5 -3.77 7.11 12.19
CA LEU A 5 -4.15 6.66 10.85
C LEU A 5 -3.26 5.48 10.43
N THR A 6 -3.80 4.27 10.50
CA THR A 6 -3.25 3.06 9.86
C THR A 6 -3.86 2.98 8.45
N GLY A 7 -3.22 3.65 7.49
CA GLY A 7 -3.65 3.62 6.09
C GLY A 7 -2.99 2.46 5.33
N GLU A 8 -3.64 1.30 5.26
CA GLU A 8 -3.35 0.30 4.22
C GLU A 8 -4.06 0.73 2.92
N GLU A 9 -3.32 1.29 1.95
CA GLU A 9 -3.80 1.42 0.58
C GLU A 9 -3.22 0.28 -0.27
N ALA A 10 -3.95 -0.83 -0.36
CA ALA A 10 -3.65 -1.90 -1.31
C ALA A 10 -4.37 -1.61 -2.64
N LEU A 11 -3.62 -1.27 -3.69
CA LEU A 11 -4.18 -1.18 -5.05
C LEU A 11 -4.05 -2.54 -5.74
N GLN A 12 -5.19 -3.16 -6.06
CA GLN A 12 -5.26 -4.45 -6.75
C GLN A 12 -5.34 -4.24 -8.28
N PHE A 13 -4.19 -4.21 -8.96
CA PHE A 13 -4.11 -4.26 -10.42
C PHE A 13 -3.96 -5.73 -10.86
N SER A 14 -4.77 -6.20 -11.82
CA SER A 14 -4.71 -7.53 -12.49
C SER A 14 -3.88 -8.65 -11.78
N SER A 15 -4.50 -9.56 -11.01
CA SER A 15 -3.83 -10.69 -10.32
C SER A 15 -2.55 -10.32 -9.52
N LYS A 16 -2.33 -9.03 -9.23
CA LYS A 16 -1.17 -8.49 -8.51
C LYS A 16 -1.69 -7.68 -7.33
N ARG A 17 -1.11 -7.90 -6.16
CA ARG A 17 -1.38 -7.09 -4.98
C ARG A 17 -0.16 -6.21 -4.73
N VAL A 18 -0.37 -4.91 -4.77
CA VAL A 18 0.65 -3.92 -4.45
C VAL A 18 0.24 -3.26 -3.13
N SER A 19 1.13 -3.29 -2.13
CA SER A 19 0.91 -2.70 -0.82
C SER A 19 2.08 -1.79 -0.45
N HIS A 20 1.76 -0.69 0.23
CA HIS A 20 2.74 0.21 0.83
C HIS A 20 2.72 0.04 2.36
N THR A 21 3.89 -0.04 2.99
CA THR A 21 4.01 -0.15 4.46
C THR A 21 4.99 0.89 5.01
N THR A 22 4.58 1.58 6.07
CA THR A 22 5.43 2.48 6.84
C THR A 22 5.33 2.12 8.32
N ARG A 23 6.48 1.91 8.97
CA ARG A 23 6.55 1.58 10.40
C ARG A 23 7.28 2.67 11.16
N PRO A 24 6.87 3.00 12.40
CA PRO A 24 7.65 3.88 13.24
C PRO A 24 8.97 3.20 13.69
N PRO A 25 10.02 3.96 14.07
CA PRO A 25 11.34 3.43 14.43
C PRO A 25 11.36 2.38 15.55
N HIS A 26 10.30 2.34 16.37
CA HIS A 26 10.15 1.40 17.49
C HIS A 26 8.95 0.46 17.35
N GLY A 27 8.26 0.49 16.20
CA GLY A 27 7.18 -0.44 15.90
C GLY A 27 7.74 -1.83 15.68
N LEU A 28 7.17 -2.83 16.36
CA LEU A 28 7.53 -4.23 16.12
C LEU A 28 6.85 -4.73 14.85
N ILE A 29 7.57 -5.54 14.08
CA ILE A 29 7.00 -6.28 12.95
C ILE A 29 6.12 -7.41 13.47
N ASP A 30 4.89 -7.46 12.96
CA ASP A 30 3.99 -8.60 13.15
C ASP A 30 3.95 -9.46 11.88
N THR A 31 4.47 -10.68 11.98
CA THR A 31 4.43 -11.63 10.87
C THR A 31 3.02 -12.09 10.52
N ALA A 32 2.05 -12.02 11.44
CA ALA A 32 0.66 -12.34 11.13
C ALA A 32 0.03 -11.32 10.18
N GLU A 33 0.37 -10.04 10.34
CA GLU A 33 -0.01 -8.99 9.39
C GLU A 33 0.65 -9.22 8.02
N LEU A 34 1.95 -9.51 7.98
CA LEU A 34 2.63 -9.84 6.74
C LEU A 34 2.02 -11.06 6.05
N ASN A 35 1.62 -12.09 6.80
CA ASN A 35 0.91 -13.25 6.26
C ASN A 35 -0.43 -12.88 5.61
N ARG A 36 -1.16 -11.88 6.14
CA ARG A 36 -2.42 -11.41 5.53
C ARG A 36 -2.17 -10.67 4.22
N ILE A 37 -1.10 -9.89 4.13
CA ILE A 37 -0.71 -9.21 2.89
C ILE A 37 -0.35 -10.26 1.82
N PHE A 38 0.38 -11.30 2.20
CA PHE A 38 0.92 -12.34 1.30
C PHE A 38 0.07 -13.62 1.21
N CYS A 39 -1.16 -13.61 1.73
CA CYS A 39 -2.02 -14.80 1.82
C CYS A 39 -2.50 -15.35 0.47
N SER A 40 -2.36 -14.57 -0.60
CA SER A 40 -2.81 -14.93 -1.94
C SER A 40 -1.73 -15.66 -2.73
N ASP A 41 -2.11 -16.61 -3.58
CA ASP A 41 -1.20 -17.28 -4.54
C ASP A 41 -0.81 -16.39 -5.75
N SER A 42 -1.40 -15.21 -5.84
CA SER A 42 -1.06 -14.17 -6.80
C SER A 42 0.36 -13.62 -6.61
N GLN A 43 0.78 -12.77 -7.56
CA GLN A 43 1.98 -11.96 -7.42
C GLN A 43 1.74 -10.87 -6.39
N VAL A 44 2.66 -10.72 -5.44
CA VAL A 44 2.54 -9.73 -4.36
C VAL A 44 3.83 -8.91 -4.28
N ILE A 45 3.67 -7.60 -4.20
CA ILE A 45 4.73 -6.63 -3.97
C ILE A 45 4.31 -5.80 -2.77
N CYS A 46 5.07 -5.89 -1.67
CA CYS A 46 4.90 -5.03 -0.51
C CYS A 46 6.17 -4.21 -0.31
N PHE A 47 6.08 -2.88 -0.32
CA PHE A 47 7.26 -2.02 -0.24
C PHE A 47 7.05 -0.80 0.65
N GLY A 48 8.14 -0.23 1.13
CA GLY A 48 8.11 0.99 1.92
C GLY A 48 9.16 0.96 3.02
N ASP A 49 8.96 1.82 4.03
CA ASP A 49 9.85 1.91 5.19
C ASP A 49 9.40 0.96 6.30
N PHE A 50 10.05 -0.20 6.38
CA PHE A 50 9.80 -1.17 7.45
C PHE A 50 10.51 -0.83 8.77
N ASN A 51 11.33 0.23 8.78
CA ASN A 51 12.24 0.58 9.87
C ASN A 51 13.06 -0.63 10.36
N ALA A 52 13.51 -1.46 9.42
CA ALA A 52 14.18 -2.73 9.69
C ALA A 52 15.58 -2.78 9.05
N LYS A 53 16.57 -3.23 9.82
CA LYS A 53 17.98 -3.31 9.39
C LYS A 53 18.44 -4.75 9.49
N HIS A 54 19.00 -5.30 8.42
CA HIS A 54 19.66 -6.60 8.39
C HIS A 54 20.84 -6.58 7.43
N SER A 55 21.89 -7.36 7.70
CA SER A 55 23.10 -7.41 6.88
C SER A 55 22.87 -7.84 5.42
N SER A 56 21.74 -8.48 5.11
CA SER A 56 21.38 -8.87 3.75
C SER A 56 20.94 -7.71 2.84
N TRP A 57 20.53 -6.57 3.40
CA TRP A 57 20.10 -5.39 2.62
C TRP A 57 20.65 -4.06 3.14
N ASN A 58 21.31 -4.08 4.29
CA ASN A 58 21.86 -2.89 4.94
C ASN A 58 23.29 -3.18 5.42
N ILE A 59 24.22 -2.28 5.13
CA ILE A 59 25.65 -2.44 5.49
C ILE A 59 25.87 -2.30 7.01
N GLY A 60 25.02 -1.53 7.69
CA GLY A 60 25.10 -1.31 9.14
C GLY A 60 24.53 -2.42 10.02
N ARG A 61 24.57 -2.22 11.34
CA ARG A 61 24.08 -3.20 12.32
C ARG A 61 22.60 -3.52 12.13
N SER A 62 22.29 -4.82 12.23
CA SER A 62 20.92 -5.31 12.27
C SER A 62 20.17 -4.78 13.50
N ASN A 63 18.87 -4.51 13.36
CA ASN A 63 17.99 -4.20 14.49
C ASN A 63 17.04 -5.38 14.77
N ARG A 64 16.15 -5.26 15.76
CA ARG A 64 15.22 -6.35 16.14
C ARG A 64 14.32 -6.82 15.00
N ASN A 65 13.87 -5.90 14.14
CA ASN A 65 12.93 -6.21 13.06
C ASN A 65 13.59 -6.91 11.88
N GLY A 66 14.89 -6.65 11.62
CA GLY A 66 15.61 -7.22 10.48
C GLY A 66 15.57 -8.75 10.42
N PRO A 67 16.07 -9.46 11.46
CA PRO A 67 16.03 -10.92 11.51
C PRO A 67 14.61 -11.49 11.39
N ILE A 68 13.60 -10.84 12.00
CA ILE A 68 12.20 -11.29 11.94
C ILE A 68 11.69 -11.31 10.48
N ILE A 69 11.93 -10.21 9.74
CA ILE A 69 11.54 -10.12 8.33
C ILE A 69 12.35 -11.12 7.49
N TYR A 70 13.68 -11.18 7.69
CA TYR A 70 14.55 -12.07 6.93
C TYR A 70 14.15 -13.54 7.08
N ASP A 71 13.94 -14.00 8.31
CA ASP A 71 13.53 -15.38 8.59
C ASP A 71 12.13 -15.67 8.06
N TRP A 72 11.22 -14.70 8.12
CA TRP A 72 9.88 -14.86 7.56
C TRP A 72 9.91 -14.93 6.02
N VAL A 73 10.69 -14.09 5.35
CA VAL A 73 10.89 -14.12 3.89
C VAL A 73 11.46 -15.47 3.47
N ASN A 74 12.52 -15.93 4.13
CA ASN A 74 13.19 -17.19 3.79
C ASN A 74 12.27 -18.40 3.99
N ARG A 75 11.54 -18.46 5.11
CA ARG A 75 10.60 -19.56 5.40
C ARG A 75 9.48 -19.68 4.38
N ASN A 76 9.06 -18.58 3.77
CA ASN A 76 7.98 -18.54 2.78
C ASN A 76 8.47 -18.52 1.33
N ASN A 77 9.79 -18.64 1.10
CA ASN A 77 10.41 -18.57 -0.23
C ASN A 77 10.05 -17.28 -0.99
N PHE A 78 10.08 -16.15 -0.28
CA PHE A 78 9.93 -14.81 -0.84
C PHE A 78 11.30 -14.19 -1.12
N SER A 79 11.32 -12.98 -1.68
CA SER A 79 12.57 -12.25 -1.92
C SER A 79 12.51 -10.82 -1.40
N ILE A 80 13.67 -10.30 -0.99
CA ILE A 80 13.86 -8.90 -0.59
C ILE A 80 14.57 -8.17 -1.72
N ILE A 81 13.99 -7.06 -2.15
CA ILE A 81 14.54 -6.18 -3.19
C ILE A 81 14.85 -4.85 -2.52
N ALA A 82 16.13 -4.52 -2.42
CA ALA A 82 16.62 -3.31 -1.74
C ALA A 82 17.67 -2.61 -2.60
N PRO A 83 17.77 -1.28 -2.54
CA PRO A 83 18.84 -0.57 -3.21
C PRO A 83 20.19 -0.84 -2.53
N LEU A 84 21.27 -0.83 -3.32
CA LEU A 84 22.63 -0.97 -2.79
C LEU A 84 23.09 0.26 -1.98
N GLN A 85 22.46 1.41 -2.23
CA GLN A 85 22.77 2.67 -1.57
C GLN A 85 21.83 2.89 -0.37
N PRO A 86 22.31 3.52 0.72
CA PRO A 86 21.44 3.89 1.84
C PRO A 86 20.27 4.76 1.38
N THR A 87 19.13 4.59 2.05
CA THR A 87 17.90 5.34 1.77
C THR A 87 17.59 6.34 2.88
N TYR A 88 18.36 6.31 3.97
CA TYR A 88 18.29 7.22 5.10
C TYR A 88 19.70 7.72 5.43
N PHE A 89 19.84 9.04 5.56
CA PHE A 89 21.09 9.73 5.86
C PHE A 89 20.91 10.57 7.11
N CYS A 90 21.76 10.31 8.10
CA CYS A 90 21.84 11.12 9.31
C CYS A 90 23.11 11.97 9.25
N ASP A 91 23.08 13.16 9.85
CA ASP A 91 24.26 14.02 9.99
C ASP A 91 25.47 13.29 10.61
N SER A 92 25.20 12.25 11.40
CA SER A 92 26.20 11.27 11.81
C SER A 92 26.29 10.13 10.79
N TYR A 93 27.32 10.15 9.92
CA TYR A 93 27.57 9.14 8.87
C TYR A 93 27.44 7.66 9.32
N ASN A 94 27.68 7.37 10.60
CA ASN A 94 27.57 6.03 11.18
C ASN A 94 26.12 5.51 11.33
N LEU A 95 25.12 6.33 11.04
CA LEU A 95 23.70 5.99 11.19
C LEU A 95 22.96 5.85 9.85
N ASN A 96 23.66 6.02 8.73
CA ASN A 96 23.09 5.78 7.40
C ASN A 96 22.54 4.36 7.30
N ALA A 97 21.37 4.22 6.69
CA ALA A 97 20.69 2.94 6.62
C ALA A 97 19.85 2.77 5.35
N THR A 98 19.72 1.52 4.92
CA THR A 98 18.73 1.10 3.94
C THR A 98 17.48 0.67 4.69
N LEU A 99 16.48 1.54 4.72
CA LEU A 99 15.21 1.35 5.43
C LEU A 99 14.05 1.08 4.47
N TYR A 100 14.14 1.62 3.25
CA TYR A 100 13.20 1.35 2.17
C TYR A 100 13.65 0.12 1.39
N PHE A 101 12.80 -0.90 1.36
CA PHE A 101 12.96 -2.08 0.53
C PHE A 101 11.57 -2.65 0.18
N ALA A 102 11.55 -3.63 -0.72
CA ALA A 102 10.36 -4.39 -1.08
C ALA A 102 10.52 -5.87 -0.71
N VAL A 103 9.42 -6.48 -0.29
CA VAL A 103 9.27 -7.94 -0.23
C VAL A 103 8.37 -8.38 -1.37
N VAL A 104 8.77 -9.43 -2.08
CA VAL A 104 8.07 -9.91 -3.27
C VAL A 104 7.78 -11.41 -3.23
N LYS A 105 6.62 -11.78 -3.77
CA LYS A 105 6.17 -13.17 -4.00
C LYS A 105 5.82 -13.36 -5.48
N ASN A 106 6.28 -14.45 -6.08
CA ASN A 106 6.00 -14.85 -7.46
C ASN A 106 6.41 -13.83 -8.54
N ILE A 107 7.44 -13.01 -8.28
CA ILE A 107 8.02 -12.05 -9.21
C ILE A 107 9.26 -12.68 -9.89
N SER A 108 9.44 -12.48 -11.20
CA SER A 108 10.52 -13.13 -11.95
C SER A 108 11.87 -12.45 -11.75
N ALA A 109 11.91 -11.12 -11.82
CA ALA A 109 13.10 -10.32 -11.53
C ALA A 109 12.70 -8.94 -11.02
N ALA A 110 13.60 -8.29 -10.29
CA ALA A 110 13.36 -6.96 -9.76
C ALA A 110 14.68 -6.21 -9.49
N GLU A 111 14.64 -4.89 -9.64
CA GLU A 111 15.73 -3.99 -9.29
C GLU A 111 15.21 -2.82 -8.45
N ALA A 112 16.08 -2.29 -7.59
CA ALA A 112 15.79 -1.14 -6.74
C ALA A 112 16.96 -0.15 -6.78
N THR A 113 16.65 1.13 -6.97
CA THR A 113 17.63 2.23 -6.99
C THR A 113 17.18 3.35 -6.09
N ALA A 114 18.02 3.76 -5.13
CA ALA A 114 17.77 4.96 -4.34
C ALA A 114 18.03 6.20 -5.20
N ILE A 115 17.12 7.17 -5.18
CA ILE A 115 17.24 8.41 -5.94
C ILE A 115 17.44 9.56 -4.97
N ASN A 116 18.55 10.28 -5.11
CA ASN A 116 18.80 11.52 -4.40
C ASN A 116 18.04 12.67 -5.07
N ALA A 117 16.74 12.78 -4.79
CA ALA A 117 15.85 13.74 -5.46
C ALA A 117 15.33 14.87 -4.57
N LEU A 118 15.49 14.77 -3.24
CA LEU A 118 14.78 15.63 -2.27
C LEU A 118 15.72 16.13 -1.17
N PRO A 119 15.46 17.30 -0.56
CA PRO A 119 16.23 17.83 0.58
C PRO A 119 15.88 17.15 1.92
N SER A 120 15.32 15.94 1.89
CA SER A 120 14.99 15.12 3.07
C SER A 120 16.19 14.27 3.47
N ASP A 121 16.22 13.84 4.73
CA ASP A 121 17.09 12.79 5.23
C ASP A 121 16.76 11.40 4.64
N HIS A 122 15.63 11.27 3.95
CA HIS A 122 15.22 10.08 3.22
C HIS A 122 15.32 10.24 1.70
N ASN A 123 15.94 9.26 1.05
CA ASN A 123 15.94 9.15 -0.40
C ASN A 123 14.81 8.22 -0.87
N PRO A 124 13.95 8.65 -1.82
CA PRO A 124 12.99 7.76 -2.45
C PRO A 124 13.68 6.59 -3.16
N VAL A 125 12.97 5.47 -3.31
CA VAL A 125 13.46 4.29 -4.02
C VAL A 125 12.60 4.04 -5.25
N TRP A 126 13.28 3.93 -6.40
CA TRP A 126 12.70 3.50 -7.66
C TRP A 126 12.80 1.98 -7.76
N TYR A 127 11.67 1.32 -8.06
CA TYR A 127 11.62 -0.12 -8.27
C TYR A 127 11.19 -0.45 -9.70
N GLU A 128 11.89 -1.40 -10.31
CA GLU A 128 11.52 -1.99 -11.59
C GLU A 128 11.31 -3.50 -11.41
N PHE A 129 10.11 -3.99 -11.75
CA PHE A 129 9.74 -5.39 -11.60
C PHE A 129 9.43 -6.04 -12.95
N VAL A 130 9.97 -7.24 -13.16
CA VAL A 130 9.67 -8.12 -14.28
C VAL A 130 8.69 -9.19 -13.81
N LEU A 131 7.52 -9.21 -14.43
CA LEU A 131 6.37 -9.99 -13.96
C LEU A 131 6.25 -11.32 -14.71
N SER A 132 6.21 -12.43 -13.97
CA SER A 132 5.92 -13.77 -14.49
C SER A 132 4.53 -13.82 -15.15
N ASN A 133 4.41 -14.41 -16.33
CA ASN A 133 3.14 -14.70 -17.00
C ASN A 133 2.45 -15.89 -16.31
N VAL A 134 1.71 -15.64 -15.22
CA VAL A 134 0.92 -16.69 -14.56
C VAL A 134 -0.52 -16.68 -15.10
N LEU A 135 -0.96 -17.88 -15.54
CA LEU A 135 -2.22 -18.40 -16.11
C LEU A 135 -3.57 -17.74 -15.72
N PRO A 136 -4.72 -18.07 -16.40
CA PRO A 136 -5.84 -17.17 -16.60
C PRO A 136 -6.44 -16.62 -15.30
N ILE A 137 -6.60 -15.30 -15.33
CA ILE A 137 -7.14 -14.46 -14.26
C ILE A 137 -8.52 -15.00 -13.85
N PRO A 138 -8.78 -15.28 -12.55
CA PRO A 138 -10.13 -15.54 -12.08
C PRO A 138 -11.02 -14.33 -12.39
N LEU A 139 -12.25 -14.60 -12.86
CA LEU A 139 -13.24 -13.58 -13.19
C LEU A 139 -13.37 -12.59 -12.03
N ARG A 140 -12.89 -11.36 -12.21
CA ARG A 140 -12.88 -10.34 -11.15
C ARG A 140 -14.00 -9.35 -11.36
N SER A 141 -14.67 -8.99 -10.27
CA SER A 141 -15.54 -7.84 -10.19
C SER A 141 -14.77 -6.66 -9.62
N LEU A 142 -14.51 -5.62 -10.43
CA LEU A 142 -14.00 -4.35 -9.92
C LEU A 142 -15.19 -3.45 -9.55
N THR A 143 -15.28 -3.07 -8.29
CA THR A 143 -16.23 -2.06 -7.82
C THR A 143 -15.51 -0.71 -7.72
N THR A 144 -15.97 0.27 -8.48
CA THR A 144 -15.45 1.65 -8.41
C THR A 144 -16.53 2.57 -7.89
N THR A 145 -16.24 3.30 -6.82
CA THR A 145 -17.16 4.26 -6.19
C THR A 145 -16.81 5.68 -6.59
N ASN A 146 -17.79 6.41 -7.15
CA ASN A 146 -17.65 7.84 -7.41
C ASN A 146 -17.81 8.62 -6.09
N ARG A 147 -16.68 9.06 -5.51
CA ARG A 147 -16.66 9.76 -4.21
C ARG A 147 -17.49 11.05 -4.21
N ASN A 148 -17.47 11.83 -5.29
CA ASN A 148 -18.26 13.06 -5.38
C ASN A 148 -19.77 12.78 -5.34
N ARG A 149 -20.20 11.75 -6.09
CA ARG A 149 -21.59 11.31 -6.11
C ARG A 149 -22.00 10.67 -4.78
N PHE A 150 -21.13 9.89 -4.17
CA PHE A 150 -21.34 9.34 -2.83
C PHE A 150 -21.59 10.47 -1.82
N GLN A 151 -20.72 11.48 -1.82
CA GLN A 151 -20.81 12.64 -0.92
C GLN A 151 -22.10 13.44 -1.15
N GLU A 152 -22.50 13.64 -2.41
CA GLU A 152 -23.76 14.30 -2.77
C GLU A 152 -24.98 13.53 -2.26
N ILE A 153 -24.97 12.20 -2.34
CA ILE A 153 -26.09 11.39 -1.85
C ILE A 153 -26.12 11.43 -0.33
N ILE A 154 -24.99 11.25 0.35
CA ILE A 154 -24.93 11.30 1.81
C ILE A 154 -25.44 12.65 2.35
N SER A 155 -25.01 13.77 1.76
CA SER A 155 -25.41 15.10 2.22
C SER A 155 -26.91 15.39 2.06
N ARG A 156 -27.59 14.72 1.13
CA ARG A 156 -29.04 14.83 0.93
C ARG A 156 -29.86 13.83 1.74
N THR A 157 -29.29 12.67 2.06
CA THR A 157 -30.06 11.51 2.57
C THR A 157 -29.91 11.31 4.08
N ILE A 158 -28.77 11.73 4.66
CA ILE A 158 -28.52 11.57 6.09
C ILE A 158 -28.75 12.91 6.80
N PRO A 159 -29.76 13.02 7.69
CA PRO A 159 -29.99 14.24 8.45
C PRO A 159 -28.83 14.43 9.44
N GLY A 160 -28.16 15.58 9.39
CA GLY A 160 -27.02 15.88 10.26
C GLY A 160 -27.35 16.05 11.74
N ASN A 161 -28.63 16.23 12.09
CA ASN A 161 -29.09 16.38 13.47
C ASN A 161 -30.49 15.78 13.67
N PRO A 162 -30.61 14.44 13.83
CA PRO A 162 -31.89 13.82 14.13
C PRO A 162 -32.37 14.23 15.54
N SER A 163 -33.66 14.52 15.69
CA SER A 163 -34.25 14.74 17.03
C SER A 163 -34.37 13.39 17.74
N ILE A 164 -33.78 13.29 18.92
CA ILE A 164 -33.76 12.05 19.72
C ILE A 164 -34.40 12.36 21.08
N ASN A 165 -35.63 11.90 21.30
CA ASN A 165 -36.37 12.12 22.55
C ASN A 165 -36.64 10.82 23.30
N ASN A 166 -36.55 9.67 22.63
CA ASN A 166 -36.78 8.35 23.21
C ASN A 166 -35.95 7.27 22.46
N ILE A 167 -35.95 6.06 23.00
CA ILE A 167 -35.19 4.92 22.45
C ILE A 167 -35.60 4.58 21.01
N ARG A 168 -36.89 4.70 20.66
CA ARG A 168 -37.35 4.45 19.29
C ARG A 168 -36.79 5.46 18.30
N ASP A 169 -36.61 6.71 18.71
CA ASP A 169 -35.99 7.74 17.87
C ASP A 169 -34.51 7.43 17.60
N ILE A 170 -33.82 6.77 18.56
CA ILE A 170 -32.44 6.29 18.39
C ILE A 170 -32.39 5.19 17.33
N GLU A 171 -33.23 4.16 17.47
CA GLU A 171 -33.31 3.04 16.52
C GLU A 171 -33.65 3.53 15.11
N GLU A 172 -34.58 4.49 15.00
CA GLU A 172 -34.97 5.08 13.71
C GLU A 172 -33.84 5.91 13.08
N ALA A 173 -33.06 6.65 13.89
CA ALA A 173 -31.91 7.40 13.41
C ALA A 173 -30.80 6.47 12.90
N ILE A 174 -30.52 5.38 13.61
CA ILE A 174 -29.54 4.35 13.20
C ILE A 174 -30.00 3.70 11.88
N ALA A 175 -31.25 3.26 11.80
CA ALA A 175 -31.78 2.63 10.59
C ALA A 175 -31.72 3.57 9.38
N LYS A 176 -32.02 4.87 9.56
CA LYS A 176 -31.91 5.88 8.49
C LYS A 176 -30.46 6.12 8.08
N PHE A 177 -29.53 6.14 9.02
CA PHE A 177 -28.11 6.30 8.75
C PHE A 177 -27.55 5.12 7.94
N GLU A 178 -27.82 3.89 8.37
CA GLU A 178 -27.41 2.66 7.67
C GLU A 178 -28.03 2.59 6.27
N CYS A 179 -29.34 2.88 6.16
CA CYS A 179 -30.03 2.95 4.88
C CYS A 179 -29.40 4.00 3.94
N GLY A 180 -29.07 5.18 4.48
CA GLY A 180 -28.42 6.26 3.74
C GLY A 180 -27.05 5.86 3.19
N ILE A 181 -26.20 5.23 4.01
CA ILE A 181 -24.89 4.73 3.58
C ILE A 181 -25.03 3.67 2.51
N ASN A 182 -25.86 2.64 2.76
CA ASN A 182 -26.03 1.55 1.81
C ASN A 182 -26.58 2.04 0.47
N THR A 183 -27.54 2.96 0.50
CA THR A 183 -28.08 3.62 -0.70
C THR A 183 -27.00 4.40 -1.43
N ALA A 184 -26.20 5.20 -0.71
CA ALA A 184 -25.12 5.97 -1.31
C ALA A 184 -24.06 5.07 -1.95
N ILE A 185 -23.65 3.99 -1.30
CA ILE A 185 -22.70 3.00 -1.86
C ILE A 185 -23.28 2.40 -3.14
N ASN A 186 -24.52 1.91 -3.11
CA ASN A 186 -25.15 1.23 -4.24
C ASN A 186 -25.34 2.15 -5.46
N LEU A 187 -25.69 3.42 -5.25
CA LEU A 187 -25.96 4.38 -6.33
C LEU A 187 -24.71 5.10 -6.86
N SER A 188 -23.63 5.13 -6.08
CA SER A 188 -22.36 5.75 -6.47
C SER A 188 -21.30 4.75 -6.93
N SER A 189 -21.51 3.45 -6.66
CA SER A 189 -20.60 2.40 -7.06
C SER A 189 -21.03 1.71 -8.35
N LYS A 190 -20.06 1.34 -9.17
CA LYS A 190 -20.27 0.52 -10.37
C LYS A 190 -19.36 -0.68 -10.29
N THR A 191 -19.96 -1.86 -10.33
CA THR A 191 -19.24 -3.13 -10.39
C THR A 191 -19.14 -3.59 -11.82
N ARG A 192 -17.92 -3.79 -12.31
CA ARG A 192 -17.65 -4.34 -13.65
C ARG A 192 -17.00 -5.70 -13.51
N SER A 193 -17.64 -6.72 -14.07
CA SER A 193 -16.99 -8.01 -14.30
C SER A 193 -16.02 -7.85 -15.45
N ILE A 194 -14.73 -8.03 -15.18
CA ILE A 194 -13.69 -7.94 -16.20
C ILE A 194 -13.35 -9.35 -16.64
N THR A 195 -13.86 -9.71 -17.82
CA THR A 195 -13.36 -10.84 -18.60
C THR A 195 -12.29 -10.28 -19.53
N GLN A 196 -11.00 -10.43 -19.20
CA GLN A 196 -9.96 -10.20 -20.20
C GLN A 196 -9.64 -11.52 -20.87
N LEU A 197 -10.11 -11.66 -22.11
CA LEU A 197 -9.48 -12.53 -23.09
C LEU A 197 -7.99 -12.15 -23.15
N THR A 198 -7.14 -13.17 -23.16
CA THR A 198 -5.69 -13.06 -23.29
C THR A 198 -5.34 -12.14 -24.46
N THR A 199 -4.99 -10.90 -24.17
CA THR A 199 -4.30 -10.04 -25.13
C THR A 199 -2.89 -9.83 -24.61
N ASN A 200 -1.93 -10.31 -25.39
CA ASN A 200 -0.51 -10.01 -25.27
C ASN A 200 -0.31 -8.49 -25.51
N SER A 201 -0.69 -7.65 -24.54
CA SER A 201 -0.47 -6.21 -24.64
C SER A 201 0.83 -5.86 -23.94
N HIS A 202 1.80 -5.39 -24.74
CA HIS A 202 3.15 -4.99 -24.34
C HIS A 202 3.20 -3.66 -23.56
N HIS A 203 2.17 -3.34 -22.77
CA HIS A 203 2.06 -2.02 -22.14
C HIS A 203 2.68 -2.01 -20.74
N SER A 204 3.87 -1.41 -20.60
CA SER A 204 4.45 -1.04 -19.31
C SER A 204 3.49 -0.12 -18.56
N SER A 205 3.27 -0.37 -17.27
CA SER A 205 2.37 0.43 -16.43
C SER A 205 3.18 1.16 -15.36
N LEU A 206 3.02 2.49 -15.28
CA LEU A 206 3.52 3.33 -14.18
C LEU A 206 2.39 3.50 -13.16
N ILE A 207 2.67 3.21 -11.89
CA ILE A 207 1.72 3.43 -10.79
C ILE A 207 2.29 4.52 -9.89
N ASN A 208 1.58 5.64 -9.77
CA ASN A 208 1.83 6.68 -8.78
C ASN A 208 0.95 6.38 -7.55
N LEU A 209 1.56 6.14 -6.40
CA LEU A 209 0.83 6.05 -5.13
C LEU A 209 0.76 7.43 -4.46
N PRO A 210 -0.39 7.84 -3.88
CA PRO A 210 -0.48 9.11 -3.16
C PRO A 210 0.33 9.08 -1.87
N ALA A 211 1.00 10.19 -1.55
CA ALA A 211 1.72 10.36 -0.28
C ALA A 211 0.75 10.54 0.89
N GLY A 212 0.97 9.83 2.00
CA GLY A 212 0.32 10.12 3.27
C GLY A 212 0.74 11.50 3.77
N THR A 213 -0.22 12.39 4.01
CA THR A 213 0.05 13.74 4.51
C THR A 213 0.46 13.69 5.98
N ILE A 214 1.76 13.84 6.29
CA ILE A 214 2.20 14.21 7.63
C ILE A 214 2.21 15.75 7.68
N SER A 215 1.25 16.30 8.42
CA SER A 215 1.17 17.74 8.68
C SER A 215 2.33 18.19 9.57
N GLY A 216 3.37 18.75 8.95
CA GLY A 216 4.40 19.57 9.58
C GLY A 216 4.47 20.90 8.82
N ARG A 217 4.46 22.01 9.56
CA ARG A 217 4.45 23.37 9.02
C ARG A 217 5.67 23.58 8.10
N ASP A 218 5.44 23.60 6.80
CA ASP A 218 5.92 24.58 5.81
C ASP A 218 5.87 23.94 4.41
N GLY A 219 5.06 24.54 3.53
CA GLY A 219 4.97 24.38 2.07
C GLY A 219 5.54 23.14 1.35
N ASN A 220 4.65 22.18 1.06
CA ASN A 220 4.51 21.37 -0.17
C ASN A 220 5.75 21.03 -1.05
N ILE A 221 6.17 19.75 -1.06
CA ILE A 221 6.23 18.83 -2.23
C ILE A 221 5.99 17.39 -1.70
N PRO A 222 5.09 16.56 -2.29
CA PRO A 222 4.88 15.19 -1.82
C PRO A 222 6.01 14.24 -2.25
N ASP A 223 6.51 13.42 -1.32
CA ASP A 223 7.41 12.29 -1.59
C ASP A 223 6.74 11.34 -2.58
N THR A 224 7.11 11.45 -3.86
CA THR A 224 6.47 10.69 -4.94
C THR A 224 7.25 9.39 -5.16
N LEU A 225 6.65 8.25 -4.79
CA LEU A 225 7.18 6.92 -5.12
C LEU A 225 6.74 6.55 -6.55
N LEU A 226 7.71 6.19 -7.40
CA LEU A 226 7.48 5.80 -8.79
C LEU A 226 7.75 4.30 -8.95
N LEU A 227 6.72 3.56 -9.40
CA LEU A 227 6.78 2.12 -9.61
C LEU A 227 6.55 1.80 -11.09
N LYS A 228 7.47 1.04 -11.71
CA LYS A 228 7.37 0.60 -13.11
C LYS A 228 7.25 -0.93 -13.20
N LEU A 229 6.21 -1.41 -13.88
CA LEU A 229 5.94 -2.82 -14.10
C LEU A 229 6.15 -3.19 -15.58
N ASN A 230 7.02 -4.16 -15.84
CA ASN A 230 7.32 -4.66 -17.19
C ASN A 230 6.84 -6.12 -17.38
N PRO A 231 6.20 -6.46 -18.52
CA PRO A 231 5.90 -7.85 -18.88
C PRO A 231 7.17 -8.60 -19.33
N ILE A 232 7.15 -9.94 -19.25
CA ILE A 232 8.21 -10.82 -19.80
C ILE A 232 7.98 -11.00 -21.30
N ASN A 233 9.06 -10.93 -22.08
CA ASN A 233 9.11 -11.17 -23.54
C ASN A 233 8.67 -12.59 -23.91
#